data_AF-A0A968SP89-F1
#
_entry.id   AF-A0A968SP89-F1
#
_cell.length_a   1.000
_cell.length_b   1.000
_cell.length_c   1.000
_cell.angle_alpha   90.00
_cell.angle_beta   90.00
_cell.angle_gamma   90.00
#
_symmetry.space_group_name_H-M   'P 1'
#
loop_
_entity.id
_entity.type
_entity.pdbx_description
1 polymer ?
#
loop_
_entity_poly.entity_id
_entity_poly.type
_entity_poly.pdbx_seq_one_letter_code
_entity_poly.pdbx_strand_id
1 'polypeptide(L)' 'MVRNFALVIGINHYEHIPKNKHLKCAVRDAEAMRDFLLEVGFLKENILLCTEDLIEEQTGDLIQEKIVIS' A
#
# COMPACT_ATOMS: atom_id res chain seq x y z
N MET A 1 -16.00 -20.82 -11.17
CA MET A 1 -14.84 -20.51 -10.30
C MET A 1 -15.03 -19.08 -9.82
N VAL A 2 -15.16 -18.86 -8.52
CA VAL A 2 -15.37 -17.50 -7.97
C VAL A 2 -14.03 -16.74 -8.06
N ARG A 3 -14.06 -15.52 -8.60
CA ARG A 3 -12.88 -14.66 -8.65
C ARG A 3 -12.94 -13.70 -7.47
N ASN A 4 -11.98 -13.81 -6.57
CA ASN A 4 -11.86 -12.90 -5.43
C ASN A 4 -10.96 -11.71 -5.82
N PHE A 5 -11.33 -10.52 -5.36
CA PHE A 5 -10.61 -9.26 -5.57
C PHE A 5 -10.40 -8.57 -4.23
N ALA A 6 -9.27 -7.89 -4.07
CA ALA A 6 -8.94 -7.16 -2.85
C ALA A 6 -8.28 -5.82 -3.15
N LEU A 7 -8.64 -4.81 -2.37
CA LEU A 7 -7.93 -3.54 -2.24
C LEU A 7 -7.37 -3.47 -0.82
N VAL A 8 -6.05 -3.34 -0.70
CA VAL A 8 -5.35 -3.29 0.59
C VAL A 8 -4.64 -1.95 0.69
N ILE A 9 -4.91 -1.17 1.75
CA ILE A 9 -4.37 0.18 1.93
C ILE A 9 -3.61 0.25 3.26
N GLY A 10 -2.36 0.72 3.21
CA GLY A 10 -1.52 0.96 4.39
C GLY A 10 -0.91 2.35 4.37
N ILE A 11 -1.22 3.18 5.37
CA ILE A 11 -0.77 4.58 5.46
C ILE A 11 -0.21 4.82 6.85
N ASN A 12 1.05 5.27 6.96
CA ASN A 12 1.59 5.68 8.26
C ASN A 12 1.57 7.19 8.45
N HIS A 13 1.79 7.95 7.38
CA HIS A 13 1.96 9.39 7.41
C HIS A 13 0.66 10.10 7.03
N TYR A 14 0.25 11.04 7.87
CA TYR A 14 -0.91 11.90 7.59
C TYR A 14 -0.47 13.36 7.65
N GLU A 15 -0.77 14.12 6.60
CA GLU A 15 -0.29 15.49 6.40
C GLU A 15 -0.68 16.43 7.54
N HIS A 16 -1.91 16.31 8.03
CA HIS A 16 -2.49 17.23 9.00
C HIS A 16 -2.33 16.79 10.47
N ILE A 17 -1.50 15.77 10.75
CA ILE A 17 -1.22 15.33 12.12
C ILE A 17 0.27 15.48 12.47
N PRO A 18 0.60 15.79 13.74
CA PRO A 18 1.98 15.83 14.21
C PRO A 18 2.75 14.53 13.90
N LYS A 19 4.03 14.64 13.52
CA LYS A 19 4.89 13.50 13.15
C LYS A 19 4.95 12.40 14.23
N ASN A 20 4.89 12.77 15.51
CA ASN A 20 4.89 11.80 16.62
C ASN A 20 3.57 11.01 16.76
N LYS A 21 2.54 11.38 16.00
CA LYS A 21 1.26 10.67 15.89
C LYS A 21 1.13 9.85 14.61
N HIS A 22 2.14 9.85 13.75
CA HIS A 22 2.17 8.96 12.58
C HIS A 22 2.19 7.50 13.06
N LEU A 23 1.51 6.62 12.31
CA LEU A 23 1.55 5.19 12.59
C LEU A 23 2.96 4.66 12.22
N LYS A 24 3.26 3.42 12.60
CA LYS A 24 4.58 2.82 12.32
C LYS A 24 4.51 1.49 11.59
N CYS A 25 3.31 0.91 11.51
CA CYS A 25 3.13 -0.48 11.08
C CYS A 25 2.00 -0.64 10.05
N ALA A 26 1.21 0.38 9.74
CA ALA A 26 0.04 0.22 8.87
C ALA A 26 0.43 -0.26 7.46
N VAL A 27 1.57 0.21 6.94
CA VAL A 27 2.15 -0.30 5.69
C VAL A 27 2.54 -1.78 5.80
N ARG A 28 3.21 -2.16 6.90
CA ARG A 28 3.63 -3.55 7.13
C ARG A 28 2.42 -4.48 7.30
N ASP A 29 1.36 -4.00 7.94
CA ASP A 29 0.11 -4.75 8.10
C ASP A 29 -0.57 -4.96 6.75
N ALA A 30 -0.54 -3.95 5.86
CA ALA A 30 -1.07 -4.05 4.50
C ALA A 30 -0.27 -5.04 3.63
N GLU A 31 1.06 -5.04 3.72
CA GLU A 31 1.92 -6.02 3.04
C GLU A 31 1.65 -7.44 3.53
N ALA A 32 1.59 -7.64 4.86
CA ALA A 32 1.28 -8.94 5.45
C ALA A 32 -0.11 -9.44 5.05
N MET A 33 -1.09 -8.54 4.94
CA MET A 33 -2.43 -8.88 4.45
C MET A 33 -2.42 -9.29 2.98
N ARG A 34 -1.68 -8.60 2.10
CA ARG A 34 -1.50 -9.02 0.71
C ARG A 34 -0.92 -10.44 0.65
N ASP A 35 0.10 -10.73 1.45
CA ASP A 35 0.78 -12.02 1.46
C ASP A 35 -0.16 -13.14 1.94
N PHE A 36 -0.92 -12.89 3.01
CA PHE A 36 -1.97 -13.79 3.47
C PHE A 36 -3.05 -14.04 2.40
N LEU A 37 -3.48 -12.99 1.68
CA LEU A 37 -4.49 -13.12 0.61
C LEU A 37 -4.02 -14.04 -0.52
N LEU A 38 -2.73 -13.97 -0.88
CA LEU A 38 -2.11 -14.88 -1.83
C LEU A 38 -2.13 -16.34 -1.31
N GLU A 39 -1.81 -16.55 -0.02
CA GLU A 39 -1.83 -17.88 0.61
C GLU A 39 -3.23 -18.52 0.62
N VAL A 40 -4.29 -17.71 0.77
CA VAL A 40 -5.68 -18.20 0.75
C VAL A 40 -6.30 -18.27 -0.66
N GLY A 41 -5.48 -18.09 -1.70
CA GLY A 41 -5.86 -18.37 -3.09
C GLY A 41 -6.38 -17.18 -3.90
N PHE A 42 -6.12 -15.94 -3.47
CA PHE A 42 -6.32 -14.79 -4.35
C PHE A 42 -5.25 -14.79 -5.45
N LEU A 43 -5.65 -14.43 -6.66
CA LEU A 43 -4.71 -14.19 -7.75
C LEU A 43 -4.00 -12.85 -7.53
N LYS A 44 -2.71 -12.79 -7.81
CA LYS A 44 -1.89 -11.60 -7.59
C LYS A 44 -2.42 -10.39 -8.37
N GLU A 45 -2.85 -10.61 -9.61
CA GLU A 45 -3.46 -9.59 -10.49
C GLU A 45 -4.81 -9.06 -9.97
N ASN A 46 -5.44 -9.73 -9.00
CA ASN A 46 -6.69 -9.31 -8.39
C ASN A 46 -6.50 -8.58 -7.05
N ILE A 47 -5.25 -8.36 -6.61
CA ILE A 47 -4.92 -7.64 -5.38
C ILE A 47 -4.26 -6.32 -5.75
N LEU A 48 -4.91 -5.21 -5.42
CA LEU A 48 -4.30 -3.88 -5.48
C LEU A 48 -3.80 -3.50 -4.09
N LEU A 49 -2.49 -3.36 -3.94
CA LEU A 49 -1.85 -2.86 -2.72
C LEU A 49 -1.51 -1.38 -2.91
N CYS A 50 -2.03 -0.52 -2.04
CA CYS A 50 -1.76 0.91 -2.00
C CYS A 50 -1.07 1.24 -0.67
N THR A 51 0.24 1.37 -0.71
CA THR A 51 1.04 1.83 0.42
C THR A 51 1.65 3.18 0.09
N GLU A 52 1.97 3.97 1.11
CA GLU A 52 2.89 5.09 0.91
C GLU A 52 4.23 4.54 0.41
N ASP A 53 4.73 5.05 -0.72
CA ASP A 53 6.12 4.86 -1.08
C ASP A 53 6.96 5.69 -0.12
N LEU A 54 8.05 5.12 0.43
CA LEU A 54 9.16 5.92 0.90
C LEU A 54 9.72 6.65 -0.33
N ILE A 55 9.15 7.81 -0.66
CA ILE A 55 9.83 8.77 -1.53
C ILE A 55 10.96 9.33 -0.67
N GLU A 56 12.05 8.58 -0.56
CA GLU A 56 13.34 9.22 -0.42
C GLU A 56 13.46 10.14 -1.63
N GLU A 57 13.68 11.43 -1.41
CA GLU A 57 14.04 12.36 -2.47
C GLU A 57 15.31 11.85 -3.17
N GLN A 58 15.15 11.01 -4.17
CA GLN A 58 16.14 10.75 -5.20
C GLN A 58 15.54 11.21 -6.53
N THR A 59 15.91 12.43 -6.88
CA THR A 59 15.94 12.93 -8.26
C THR A 59 16.36 11.84 -9.24
N GLY A 60 15.52 11.53 -10.22
CA GLY A 60 15.89 10.72 -11.37
C GLY A 60 14.73 9.94 -11.95
N ASP A 61 14.10 10.53 -12.97
CA ASP A 61 13.21 9.96 -13.98
C ASP A 61 12.99 8.44 -13.93
N LEU A 62 11.73 8.01 -13.68
CA LEU A 62 10.95 7.08 -14.52
C LEU A 62 9.68 6.58 -13.80
N ILE A 63 8.53 7.08 -14.27
CA ILE A 63 7.20 6.46 -14.40
C ILE A 63 6.82 5.34 -13.40
N GLN A 64 5.91 5.65 -12.47
CA GLN A 64 4.75 4.79 -12.17
C GLN A 64 3.53 5.70 -11.97
N GLU A 65 2.39 5.35 -12.61
CA GLU A 65 1.11 6.06 -12.44
C GLU A 65 0.68 6.00 -10.97
N LYS A 66 1.04 7.05 -10.25
CA LYS A 66 0.70 7.26 -8.86
C LYS A 66 -0.74 7.75 -8.79
N ILE A 67 -1.65 6.89 -8.34
CA ILE A 67 -2.98 7.35 -7.91
C ILE A 67 -2.77 8.14 -6.62
N VAL A 68 -2.73 9.47 -6.76
CA VAL A 68 -2.79 10.41 -5.63
C VAL A 68 -4.26 10.55 -5.26
N ILE A 69 -4.64 10.04 -4.09
CA ILE A 69 -5.94 10.35 -3.50
C ILE A 69 -5.76 11.68 -2.76
N SER A 70 -6.14 12.77 -3.43
CA SER A 70 -6.30 14.11 -2.86
C SER A 70 -7.64 14.27 -2.16
#